data_AF-A0A818NHC8-F1
#
_entry.id   AF-A0A818NHC8-F1
#
_cell.length_a   1.000
_cell.length_b   1.000
_cell.length_c   1.000
_cell.angle_alpha   90.00
_cell.angle_beta   90.00
_cell.angle_gamma   90.00
#
_symmetry.space_group_name_H-M   'P 1'
#
loop_
_entity.id
_entity.type
_entity.pdbx_description
1 polymer ?
#
loop_
_entity_poly.entity_id
_entity_poly.type
_entity_poly.pdbx_seq_one_letter_code
_entity_poly.pdbx_strand_id
1 'polypeptide(L)'
;AIRDNQFYNSGTDAAGLAVTADHAKVWLSMENIYPSGSNCSCAISSKCSRPLGFYCSASSCHTINAQPNITVPASGIIIFFTSFSQQTLTITVLSPSQTTFSYLQDQHKSSLSCLCSQASIQHDVFLSISPRLHQVCSSDFVAEQWWGYLWGRDVFSDFRDLKLLSIQFRVLASLCLLAQQSIDNDTSVFLTNKLVTLEAMSFSSFQAQIDSLTATFISQTPDKFRRDQSFIYETFRANQLLVVPGTNWQLAFTTAADNYLIATVPRNSFGNNYSCITSLDSFSRPLYIDANYNTTVLSGVVASCLPIDGVRLSTLECFFDSKCILNLTSIASTRTTTIWIPKPLNASTPSNYSSNTLIGNLVDSLFVEDWGIVSNYSSYFTSCAPYSCTYQYIDHNTILYIITTVLGLYGGLTVILHFIVWRGWRMYRKIIGSIQIATRSTSTQVVPFQPTIYIE
;
A
#
# COMPACT_ATOMS: atom_id res chain seq x y z
N ALA A 1 -2.95 11.40 20.42
CA ALA A 1 -1.99 12.52 20.51
C ALA A 1 -2.59 13.67 19.71
N ILE A 2 -3.11 14.75 20.30
CA ILE A 2 -2.49 15.64 21.31
C ILE A 2 -1.13 16.18 20.84
N ARG A 3 -1.15 16.75 19.64
CA ARG A 3 -0.52 18.02 19.31
C ARG A 3 -1.61 18.92 18.70
N ASP A 4 -1.31 20.21 18.60
CA ASP A 4 -2.12 21.22 17.90
C ASP A 4 -3.43 21.63 18.60
N ASN A 5 -3.26 22.37 19.69
CA ASN A 5 -4.18 23.42 20.13
C ASN A 5 -3.37 24.55 20.78
N GLN A 6 -2.66 25.32 19.96
CA GLN A 6 -2.03 26.59 20.35
C GLN A 6 -2.72 27.73 19.62
N PHE A 7 -3.52 28.52 20.33
CA PHE A 7 -3.97 29.82 19.85
C PHE A 7 -2.87 30.84 20.11
N TYR A 8 -2.09 31.17 19.09
CA TYR A 8 -1.25 32.35 19.08
C TYR A 8 -2.11 33.56 18.78
N ASN A 9 -2.04 34.60 19.62
CA ASN A 9 -2.51 35.94 19.26
C ASN A 9 -1.29 36.84 19.09
N SER A 10 -1.18 37.52 17.95
CA SER A 10 -0.03 38.38 17.66
C SER A 10 -0.17 39.73 18.36
N GLY A 11 0.68 40.02 19.34
CA GLY A 11 0.92 41.38 19.82
C GLY A 11 0.76 41.66 21.33
N THR A 12 0.42 40.66 22.17
CA THR A 12 0.31 40.86 23.63
C THR A 12 0.78 39.64 24.42
N ASP A 13 1.70 39.83 25.38
CA ASP A 13 2.28 38.77 26.23
C ASP A 13 1.36 38.31 27.38
N ALA A 14 0.04 38.25 27.15
CA ALA A 14 -0.96 37.88 28.16
C ALA A 14 -1.96 36.85 27.62
N ALA A 15 -1.93 35.64 28.19
CA ALA A 15 -2.95 34.62 27.94
C ALA A 15 -4.17 34.85 28.84
N GLY A 16 -5.25 35.38 28.27
CA GLY A 16 -6.53 35.57 28.96
C GLY A 16 -7.50 34.40 28.74
N LEU A 17 -8.19 33.97 29.80
CA LEU A 17 -9.27 32.97 29.70
C LEU A 17 -10.61 33.70 29.47
N ALA A 18 -11.23 33.52 28.31
CA ALA A 18 -12.56 34.05 28.04
C ALA A 18 -13.63 33.01 28.38
N VAL A 19 -14.55 33.33 29.29
CA VAL A 19 -15.73 32.52 29.59
C VAL A 19 -16.98 33.35 29.32
N THR A 20 -17.82 32.90 28.40
CA THR A 20 -19.13 33.50 28.13
C THR A 20 -20.20 32.88 29.04
N ALA A 21 -20.80 33.69 29.89
CA ALA A 21 -22.08 33.43 30.54
C ALA A 21 -23.10 34.49 30.06
N ASP A 22 -24.39 34.17 30.13
CA ASP A 22 -25.44 34.95 29.47
C ASP A 22 -25.42 36.46 29.78
N HIS A 23 -25.43 37.24 28.72
CA HIS A 23 -25.73 38.67 28.67
C HIS A 23 -24.92 39.66 29.56
N ALA A 24 -23.71 39.31 30.01
CA ALA A 24 -22.74 40.30 30.48
C ALA A 24 -21.28 39.97 30.10
N LYS A 25 -20.62 40.83 29.31
CA LYS A 25 -19.17 40.74 29.06
C LYS A 25 -18.40 41.41 30.20
N VAL A 26 -17.86 40.62 31.12
CA VAL A 26 -16.89 41.07 32.13
C VAL A 26 -15.48 40.72 31.64
N TRP A 27 -14.63 41.73 31.51
CA TRP A 27 -13.22 41.54 31.17
C TRP A 27 -12.39 41.44 32.46
N LEU A 28 -11.81 40.26 32.73
CA LEU A 28 -10.81 40.10 33.78
C LEU A 28 -9.41 40.35 33.18
N SER A 29 -8.95 41.59 33.27
CA SER A 29 -7.54 41.92 33.02
C SER A 29 -6.69 41.51 34.22
N MET A 30 -5.63 40.73 33.98
CA MET A 30 -4.55 40.52 34.95
C MET A 30 -3.34 41.36 34.55
N GLU A 31 -3.37 42.66 34.87
CA GLU A 31 -2.16 43.48 34.80
C GLU A 31 -1.23 43.17 35.98
N ASN A 32 -0.04 42.66 35.69
CA ASN A 32 1.03 42.53 36.67
C ASN A 32 1.85 43.82 36.71
N ILE A 33 1.49 44.75 37.60
CA ILE A 33 2.36 45.88 37.95
C ILE A 33 3.30 45.43 39.07
N TYR A 34 4.59 45.34 38.78
CA TYR A 34 5.64 45.14 39.79
C TYR A 34 6.64 46.29 39.80
N PRO A 35 6.97 46.86 40.98
CA PRO A 35 8.12 47.75 41.10
C PRO A 35 9.42 46.94 41.03
N SER A 36 10.47 47.54 40.45
CA SER A 36 11.87 47.04 40.41
C SER A 36 12.16 45.72 39.64
N GLY A 37 12.16 45.82 38.31
CA GLY A 37 13.41 45.62 37.56
C GLY A 37 14.04 44.22 37.47
N SER A 38 13.31 43.11 37.63
CA SER A 38 13.82 41.78 37.27
C SER A 38 12.75 40.86 36.67
N ASN A 39 12.99 40.40 35.44
CA ASN A 39 12.05 39.55 34.70
C ASN A 39 12.17 38.08 35.13
N CYS A 40 11.11 37.51 35.69
CA CYS A 40 10.97 36.07 35.93
C CYS A 40 9.70 35.53 35.26
N SER A 41 9.83 34.95 34.07
CA SER A 41 8.74 34.20 33.44
C SER A 41 8.68 32.78 34.01
N CYS A 42 7.53 32.41 34.56
CA CYS A 42 7.31 31.11 35.22
C CYS A 42 7.22 29.91 34.25
N ALA A 43 7.51 30.09 32.95
CA ALA A 43 7.53 29.02 31.97
C ALA A 43 8.88 28.26 31.89
N ILE A 44 9.98 28.80 32.46
CA ILE A 44 11.34 28.30 32.15
C ILE A 44 12.33 28.26 33.35
N SER A 45 11.88 28.43 34.59
CA SER A 45 12.77 28.37 35.77
C SER A 45 12.12 27.72 37.00
N SER A 46 12.83 26.78 37.62
CA SER A 46 12.40 26.05 38.82
C SER A 46 12.65 26.77 40.14
N LYS A 47 13.09 28.04 40.11
CA LYS A 47 13.47 28.82 41.32
C LYS A 47 12.49 29.95 41.70
N CYS A 48 11.33 30.06 41.07
CA CYS A 48 10.32 31.06 41.42
C CYS A 48 9.32 30.52 42.47
N SER A 49 9.46 30.96 43.72
CA SER A 49 8.50 30.67 44.79
C SER A 49 7.26 31.56 44.66
N ARG A 50 6.08 30.97 44.48
CA ARG A 50 4.81 31.71 44.53
C ARG A 50 4.51 32.20 45.96
N PRO A 51 4.12 33.47 46.17
CA PRO A 51 3.56 33.89 47.45
C PRO A 51 2.18 33.23 47.63
N LEU A 52 1.99 32.55 48.77
CA LEU A 52 0.70 32.06 49.24
C LEU A 52 0.05 33.15 50.10
N GLY A 53 -1.15 33.59 49.71
CA GLY A 53 -2.02 34.42 50.55
C GLY A 53 -2.41 35.76 49.95
N PHE A 54 -3.72 36.01 49.91
CA PHE A 54 -4.25 37.36 49.77
C PHE A 54 -4.15 38.06 51.14
N TYR A 55 -3.41 39.17 51.22
CA TYR A 55 -3.41 40.05 52.37
C TYR A 55 -4.03 41.39 51.99
N CYS A 56 -5.24 41.67 52.48
CA CYS A 56 -5.80 43.02 52.41
C CYS A 56 -5.15 43.91 53.47
N SER A 57 -4.40 44.92 53.03
CA SER A 57 -3.82 45.96 53.87
C SER A 57 -4.59 47.27 53.71
N ALA A 58 -5.83 47.30 54.21
CA ALA A 58 -6.64 48.53 54.34
C ALA A 58 -7.59 48.40 55.54
N SER A 59 -7.80 49.49 56.26
CA SER A 59 -8.55 49.56 57.53
C SER A 59 -10.08 49.44 57.41
N SER A 60 -10.59 48.86 56.33
CA SER A 60 -12.02 48.75 56.01
C SER A 60 -12.36 47.51 55.18
N CYS A 61 -11.91 46.33 55.61
CA CYS A 61 -12.41 45.07 55.04
C CYS A 61 -13.80 44.73 55.59
N HIS A 62 -14.83 44.82 54.74
CA HIS A 62 -16.16 44.29 55.07
C HIS A 62 -16.10 42.77 55.23
N THR A 63 -16.58 42.27 56.36
CA THR A 63 -16.82 40.84 56.58
C THR A 63 -17.98 40.36 55.72
N ILE A 64 -17.68 39.77 54.57
CA ILE A 64 -18.65 38.96 53.83
C ILE A 64 -18.90 37.70 54.65
N ASN A 65 -20.09 37.61 55.27
CA ASN A 65 -20.52 36.40 55.94
C ASN A 65 -20.67 35.27 54.91
N ALA A 66 -19.66 34.41 54.81
CA ALA A 66 -19.77 33.17 54.08
C ALA A 66 -20.87 32.31 54.73
N GLN A 67 -21.92 32.00 53.97
CA GLN A 67 -22.84 30.92 54.35
C GLN A 67 -22.04 29.61 54.52
N PRO A 68 -22.46 28.71 55.42
CA PRO A 68 -21.69 27.50 55.70
C PRO A 68 -21.45 26.71 54.41
N ASN A 69 -20.19 26.31 54.20
CA ASN A 69 -19.78 25.48 53.08
C ASN A 69 -20.78 24.34 52.87
N ILE A 70 -21.39 24.29 51.68
CA ILE A 70 -21.97 23.04 51.19
C ILE A 70 -20.77 22.12 50.97
N THR A 71 -20.45 21.33 51.99
CA THR A 71 -19.61 20.15 51.86
C THR A 71 -20.34 19.18 50.94
N VAL A 72 -20.14 19.34 49.62
CA VAL A 72 -20.43 18.29 48.66
C VAL A 72 -19.68 17.06 49.19
N PRO A 73 -20.40 16.03 49.68
CA PRO A 73 -19.74 14.97 50.41
C PRO A 73 -18.83 14.25 49.41
N ALA A 74 -17.62 13.87 49.83
CA ALA A 74 -16.65 13.24 48.92
C ALA A 74 -17.22 11.98 48.24
N SER A 75 -18.19 11.31 48.88
CA SER A 75 -19.00 10.25 48.27
C SER A 75 -19.73 10.67 47.00
N GLY A 76 -20.29 11.88 46.91
CA GLY A 76 -20.97 12.38 45.71
C GLY A 76 -20.02 12.56 44.52
N ILE A 77 -18.82 13.08 44.77
CA ILE A 77 -17.77 13.21 43.73
C ILE A 77 -17.30 11.83 43.28
N ILE A 78 -17.08 10.89 44.21
CA ILE A 78 -16.68 9.51 43.89
C ILE A 78 -17.78 8.79 43.11
N ILE A 79 -19.05 8.89 43.52
CA ILE A 79 -20.19 8.30 42.80
C ILE A 79 -20.22 8.83 41.36
N PHE A 80 -20.12 10.15 41.16
CA PHE A 80 -20.06 10.74 39.82
C PHE A 80 -18.88 10.18 39.01
N PHE A 81 -17.67 10.18 39.56
CA PHE A 81 -16.48 9.69 38.85
C PHE A 81 -16.55 8.19 38.51
N THR A 82 -17.11 7.36 39.40
CA THR A 82 -17.34 5.94 39.13
C THR A 82 -18.46 5.68 38.12
N SER A 83 -19.48 6.53 38.03
CA SER A 83 -20.51 6.44 36.99
C SER A 83 -19.99 6.81 35.59
N PHE A 84 -18.99 7.69 35.49
CA PHE A 84 -18.35 8.06 34.22
C PHE A 84 -17.12 7.21 33.86
N SER A 85 -16.66 6.33 34.74
CA SER A 85 -15.56 5.40 34.46
C SER A 85 -16.02 4.31 33.50
N GLN A 86 -15.52 4.36 32.27
CA GLN A 86 -15.70 3.32 31.25
C GLN A 86 -14.73 2.15 31.50
N GLN A 87 -15.15 0.92 31.19
CA GLN A 87 -14.26 -0.24 31.16
C GLN A 87 -14.20 -0.81 29.74
N THR A 88 -12.98 -1.12 29.27
CA THR A 88 -12.76 -1.82 28.00
C THR A 88 -12.74 -3.33 28.25
N LEU A 89 -13.79 -4.02 27.83
CA LEU A 89 -13.88 -5.47 27.89
C LEU A 89 -13.37 -6.07 26.57
N THR A 90 -12.56 -7.12 26.68
CA THR A 90 -12.03 -7.86 25.53
C THR A 90 -12.77 -9.20 25.43
N ILE A 91 -13.43 -9.45 24.29
CA ILE A 91 -14.07 -10.73 23.99
C ILE A 91 -13.18 -11.50 23.02
N THR A 92 -13.04 -12.82 23.26
CA THR A 92 -12.29 -13.74 22.40
C THR A 92 -13.24 -14.76 21.76
N VAL A 93 -13.22 -14.86 20.43
CA VAL A 93 -13.92 -15.88 19.65
C VAL A 93 -12.88 -16.84 19.07
N LEU A 94 -13.05 -18.15 19.30
CA LEU A 94 -12.15 -19.18 18.80
C LEU A 94 -12.63 -19.72 17.45
N SER A 95 -11.70 -19.95 16.52
CA SER A 95 -11.93 -20.54 15.19
C SER A 95 -13.19 -20.05 14.45
N PRO A 96 -13.38 -18.72 14.24
CA PRO A 96 -14.59 -18.19 13.64
C PRO A 96 -14.74 -18.56 12.16
N SER A 97 -15.99 -18.81 11.74
CA SER A 97 -16.33 -18.95 10.33
C SER A 97 -16.16 -17.63 9.56
N GLN A 98 -16.07 -17.71 8.23
CA GLN A 98 -16.00 -16.53 7.36
C GLN A 98 -17.18 -15.56 7.58
N THR A 99 -18.38 -16.08 7.86
CA THR A 99 -19.57 -15.27 8.17
C THR A 99 -19.48 -14.60 9.54
N THR A 100 -19.00 -15.30 10.57
CA THR A 100 -18.76 -14.73 11.90
C THR A 100 -17.68 -13.65 11.84
N PHE A 101 -16.58 -13.89 11.14
CA PHE A 101 -15.55 -12.88 10.90
C PHE A 101 -16.10 -11.65 10.20
N SER A 102 -16.87 -11.83 9.12
CA SER A 102 -17.47 -10.71 8.37
C SER A 102 -18.40 -9.85 9.24
N TYR A 103 -19.21 -10.48 10.11
CA TYR A 103 -20.07 -9.78 11.06
C TYR A 103 -19.25 -9.00 12.11
N LEU A 104 -18.24 -9.63 12.72
CA LEU A 104 -17.36 -8.97 13.69
C LEU A 104 -16.58 -7.80 13.06
N GLN A 105 -16.18 -7.95 11.80
CA GLN A 105 -15.40 -6.97 11.05
C GLN A 105 -16.23 -5.72 10.72
N ASP A 106 -17.54 -5.87 10.51
CA ASP A 106 -18.50 -4.78 10.31
C ASP A 106 -18.76 -4.04 11.64
N GLN A 107 -19.07 -4.77 12.72
CA GLN A 107 -19.47 -4.19 14.00
C GLN A 107 -18.31 -3.63 14.84
N HIS A 108 -17.09 -4.20 14.73
CA HIS A 108 -15.96 -3.90 15.61
C HIS A 108 -14.67 -3.57 14.85
N LYS A 109 -14.79 -2.97 13.65
CA LYS A 109 -13.69 -2.68 12.71
C LYS A 109 -12.42 -2.07 13.32
N SER A 110 -12.54 -1.23 14.34
CA SER A 110 -11.42 -0.50 14.95
C SER A 110 -10.70 -1.24 16.08
N SER A 111 -11.26 -2.33 16.59
CA SER A 111 -10.70 -3.09 17.73
C SER A 111 -10.59 -4.59 17.49
N LEU A 112 -11.07 -5.10 16.36
CA LEU A 112 -10.94 -6.50 15.95
C LEU A 112 -9.52 -6.84 15.51
N SER A 113 -8.91 -7.84 16.14
CA SER A 113 -7.66 -8.49 15.75
C SER A 113 -7.89 -10.00 15.63
N CYS A 114 -7.57 -10.59 14.49
CA CYS A 114 -7.90 -11.98 14.15
C CYS A 114 -6.68 -12.73 13.62
N LEU A 115 -5.99 -13.50 14.45
CA LEU A 115 -4.70 -14.09 14.10
C LEU A 115 -4.87 -15.33 13.19
N CYS A 116 -4.21 -15.32 12.03
CA CYS A 116 -4.17 -16.46 11.10
C CYS A 116 -3.38 -17.62 11.72
N SER A 117 -3.79 -18.86 11.45
CA SER A 117 -2.97 -20.05 11.78
C SER A 117 -1.83 -20.26 10.79
N GLN A 118 -2.05 -19.92 9.51
CA GLN A 118 -1.00 -19.88 8.49
C GLN A 118 -0.75 -18.44 8.02
N ALA A 119 0.37 -17.86 8.45
CA ALA A 119 0.71 -16.48 8.16
C ALA A 119 1.34 -16.24 6.77
N SER A 120 1.48 -17.28 5.95
CA SER A 120 2.15 -17.21 4.64
C SER A 120 1.47 -18.17 3.65
N ILE A 121 0.73 -17.61 2.71
CA ILE A 121 -0.19 -18.32 1.81
C ILE A 121 0.29 -18.11 0.37
N GLN A 122 0.45 -19.18 -0.42
CA GLN A 122 0.85 -19.06 -1.83
C GLN A 122 -0.29 -18.45 -2.66
N HIS A 123 0.09 -17.70 -3.69
CA HIS A 123 -0.86 -16.97 -4.54
C HIS A 123 -1.75 -17.92 -5.35
N ASP A 124 -1.23 -19.05 -5.82
CA ASP A 124 -1.99 -20.11 -6.53
C ASP A 124 -3.23 -20.63 -5.78
N VAL A 125 -3.24 -20.57 -4.45
CA VAL A 125 -4.37 -21.00 -3.62
C VAL A 125 -5.60 -20.11 -3.80
N PHE A 126 -5.41 -18.82 -4.11
CA PHE A 126 -6.49 -17.83 -4.17
C PHE A 126 -6.48 -16.94 -5.42
N LEU A 127 -5.53 -17.11 -6.34
CA LEU A 127 -5.46 -16.45 -7.66
C LEU A 127 -5.33 -17.47 -8.78
N SER A 128 -6.06 -17.22 -9.86
CA SER A 128 -5.87 -17.85 -11.17
C SER A 128 -5.56 -16.77 -12.20
N ILE A 129 -4.64 -17.05 -13.12
CA ILE A 129 -4.24 -16.16 -14.21
C ILE A 129 -4.32 -16.99 -15.50
N SER A 130 -5.10 -16.51 -16.48
CA SER A 130 -5.29 -17.22 -17.76
C SER A 130 -5.27 -16.22 -18.93
N PRO A 131 -4.09 -15.79 -19.39
CA PRO A 131 -3.97 -14.72 -20.38
C PRO A 131 -4.41 -15.18 -21.76
N ARG A 132 -5.15 -14.32 -22.46
CA ARG A 132 -5.57 -14.51 -23.84
C ARG A 132 -4.67 -13.66 -24.75
N LEU A 133 -3.92 -14.30 -25.63
CA LEU A 133 -3.12 -13.61 -26.64
C LEU A 133 -3.95 -13.20 -27.87
N HIS A 134 -3.47 -12.17 -28.57
CA HIS A 134 -4.00 -11.70 -29.85
C HIS A 134 -3.96 -12.83 -30.89
N GLN A 135 -5.05 -12.97 -31.65
CA GLN A 135 -5.28 -14.07 -32.60
C GLN A 135 -4.16 -14.32 -33.63
N VAL A 136 -3.30 -13.33 -33.89
CA VAL A 136 -2.10 -13.48 -34.74
C VAL A 136 -1.17 -14.58 -34.23
N CYS A 137 -1.02 -14.74 -32.90
CA CYS A 137 -0.10 -15.72 -32.30
C CYS A 137 -0.61 -17.16 -32.35
N SER A 138 -1.88 -17.38 -32.73
CA SER A 138 -2.48 -18.70 -33.00
C SER A 138 -2.93 -18.86 -34.45
N SER A 139 -2.54 -17.91 -35.32
CA SER A 139 -2.94 -17.89 -36.73
C SER A 139 -1.99 -18.65 -37.64
N ASP A 140 -2.47 -18.93 -38.85
CA ASP A 140 -1.66 -19.49 -39.94
C ASP A 140 -0.39 -18.64 -40.23
N PHE A 141 -0.40 -17.32 -39.96
CA PHE A 141 0.73 -16.42 -40.23
C PHE A 141 1.99 -16.65 -39.38
N VAL A 142 1.88 -17.35 -38.24
CA VAL A 142 3.03 -17.75 -37.43
C VAL A 142 3.49 -19.19 -37.69
N ALA A 143 2.80 -19.92 -38.56
CA ALA A 143 3.09 -21.31 -38.88
C ALA A 143 4.34 -21.46 -39.78
N GLU A 144 5.11 -22.52 -39.58
CA GLU A 144 6.31 -22.83 -40.38
C GLU A 144 6.00 -23.00 -41.88
N GLN A 145 4.84 -23.56 -42.18
CA GLN A 145 4.34 -23.73 -43.55
C GLN A 145 4.23 -22.39 -44.28
N TRP A 146 3.87 -21.29 -43.58
CA TRP A 146 3.72 -19.97 -44.21
C TRP A 146 5.06 -19.37 -44.64
N TRP A 147 5.96 -19.17 -43.67
CA TRP A 147 7.21 -18.50 -43.95
C TRP A 147 8.15 -19.40 -44.76
N GLY A 148 8.03 -20.73 -44.66
CA GLY A 148 8.68 -21.68 -45.56
C GLY A 148 8.16 -21.58 -47.00
N TYR A 149 6.85 -21.44 -47.20
CA TYR A 149 6.23 -21.20 -48.51
C TYR A 149 6.70 -19.87 -49.13
N LEU A 150 6.72 -18.78 -48.35
CA LEU A 150 7.26 -17.49 -48.79
C LEU A 150 8.77 -17.52 -49.08
N TRP A 151 9.53 -18.40 -48.41
CA TRP A 151 10.94 -18.59 -48.74
C TRP A 151 11.10 -19.23 -50.12
N GLY A 152 10.37 -20.30 -50.42
CA GLY A 152 10.50 -21.04 -51.68
C GLY A 152 11.85 -21.76 -51.83
N ARG A 153 12.05 -22.48 -52.95
CA ARG A 153 13.22 -23.38 -53.11
C ARG A 153 14.50 -22.72 -53.63
N ASP A 154 14.42 -21.55 -54.26
CA ASP A 154 15.58 -20.94 -54.93
C ASP A 154 16.48 -20.13 -53.98
N VAL A 155 17.78 -20.14 -54.28
CA VAL A 155 18.84 -19.61 -53.41
C VAL A 155 19.30 -18.19 -53.80
N PHE A 156 19.06 -17.73 -55.04
CA PHE A 156 19.73 -16.53 -55.58
C PHE A 156 18.82 -15.36 -56.03
N SER A 157 19.27 -14.18 -55.59
CA SER A 157 19.02 -12.77 -56.01
C SER A 157 17.62 -12.17 -56.11
N ASP A 158 16.68 -12.71 -56.88
CA ASP A 158 15.73 -11.81 -57.58
C ASP A 158 14.56 -11.29 -56.73
N PHE A 159 14.31 -11.88 -55.56
CA PHE A 159 13.13 -11.56 -54.73
C PHE A 159 13.49 -11.34 -53.26
N ARG A 160 14.45 -10.44 -53.01
CA ARG A 160 14.92 -10.05 -51.66
C ARG A 160 13.77 -9.67 -50.72
N ASP A 161 12.77 -8.91 -51.19
CA ASP A 161 11.66 -8.46 -50.35
C ASP A 161 10.71 -9.62 -49.94
N LEU A 162 10.53 -10.65 -50.79
CA LEU A 162 9.76 -11.84 -50.42
C LEU A 162 10.51 -12.70 -49.38
N LYS A 163 11.84 -12.84 -49.54
CA LYS A 163 12.71 -13.52 -48.56
C LYS A 163 12.77 -12.74 -47.24
N LEU A 164 12.78 -11.41 -47.28
CA LEU A 164 12.67 -10.55 -46.10
C LEU A 164 11.32 -10.76 -45.40
N LEU A 165 10.22 -10.77 -46.14
CA LEU A 165 8.87 -11.01 -45.61
C LEU A 165 8.76 -12.38 -44.94
N SER A 166 9.31 -13.44 -45.54
CA SER A 166 9.44 -14.76 -44.92
C SER A 166 10.13 -14.68 -43.55
N ILE A 167 11.28 -13.99 -43.46
CA ILE A 167 11.98 -13.82 -42.18
C ILE A 167 11.16 -12.96 -41.20
N GLN A 168 10.43 -11.95 -41.65
CA GLN A 168 9.55 -11.13 -40.80
C GLN A 168 8.44 -11.99 -40.16
N PHE A 169 7.76 -12.86 -40.92
CA PHE A 169 6.79 -13.79 -40.35
C PHE A 169 7.42 -14.79 -39.37
N ARG A 170 8.65 -15.28 -39.65
CA ARG A 170 9.40 -16.12 -38.70
C ARG A 170 9.79 -15.36 -37.41
N VAL A 171 10.13 -14.08 -37.51
CA VAL A 171 10.39 -13.22 -36.34
C VAL A 171 9.10 -12.97 -35.55
N LEU A 172 7.98 -12.70 -36.21
CA LEU A 172 6.67 -12.57 -35.56
C LEU A 172 6.28 -13.86 -34.80
N ALA A 173 6.45 -15.03 -35.41
CA ALA A 173 6.24 -16.32 -34.74
C ALA A 173 7.15 -16.49 -33.51
N SER A 174 8.42 -16.08 -33.63
CA SER A 174 9.40 -16.14 -32.53
C SER A 174 9.02 -15.17 -31.39
N LEU A 175 8.52 -13.97 -31.72
CA LEU A 175 8.06 -12.98 -30.75
C LEU A 175 6.80 -13.47 -30.00
N CYS A 176 5.84 -14.08 -30.70
CA CYS A 176 4.68 -14.72 -30.08
C CYS A 176 5.09 -15.86 -29.12
N LEU A 177 6.02 -16.72 -29.54
CA LEU A 177 6.52 -17.82 -28.70
C LEU A 177 7.25 -17.30 -27.45
N LEU A 178 8.14 -16.33 -27.61
CA LEU A 178 8.88 -15.73 -26.50
C LEU A 178 7.95 -14.95 -25.56
N ALA A 179 6.89 -14.31 -26.09
CA ALA A 179 5.89 -13.64 -25.26
C ALA A 179 5.11 -14.64 -24.39
N GLN A 180 4.62 -15.75 -24.98
CA GLN A 180 3.97 -16.82 -24.22
C GLN A 180 4.91 -17.40 -23.15
N GLN A 181 6.16 -17.72 -23.50
CA GLN A 181 7.15 -18.22 -22.54
C GLN A 181 7.47 -17.20 -21.42
N SER A 182 7.52 -15.91 -21.73
CA SER A 182 7.71 -14.87 -20.72
C SER A 182 6.54 -14.80 -19.74
N ILE A 183 5.31 -14.89 -20.27
CA ILE A 183 4.07 -14.95 -19.48
C ILE A 183 4.07 -16.19 -18.59
N ASP A 184 4.29 -17.38 -19.16
CA ASP A 184 4.23 -18.64 -18.41
C ASP A 184 5.27 -18.68 -17.26
N ASN A 185 6.50 -18.22 -17.54
CA ASN A 185 7.56 -18.14 -16.54
C ASN A 185 7.23 -17.12 -15.43
N ASP A 186 6.84 -15.89 -15.79
CA ASP A 186 6.54 -14.86 -14.79
C ASP A 186 5.26 -15.19 -14.01
N THR A 187 4.25 -15.81 -14.63
CA THR A 187 3.06 -16.34 -13.95
C THR A 187 3.45 -17.46 -12.98
N SER A 188 4.30 -18.42 -13.37
CA SER A 188 4.77 -19.48 -12.47
C SER A 188 5.53 -18.94 -11.26
N VAL A 189 6.35 -17.91 -11.43
CA VAL A 189 7.05 -17.24 -10.32
C VAL A 189 6.06 -16.44 -9.46
N PHE A 190 5.14 -15.70 -10.08
CA PHE A 190 4.14 -14.91 -9.37
C PHE A 190 3.18 -15.76 -8.54
N LEU A 191 2.75 -16.92 -9.04
CA LEU A 191 1.81 -17.79 -8.35
C LEU A 191 2.46 -18.61 -7.22
N THR A 192 3.75 -18.92 -7.33
CA THR A 192 4.50 -19.62 -6.26
C THR A 192 4.95 -18.71 -5.11
N ASN A 193 4.97 -17.38 -5.33
CA ASN A 193 5.18 -16.37 -4.30
C ASN A 193 4.07 -16.42 -3.22
N LYS A 194 4.39 -15.85 -2.04
CA LYS A 194 3.53 -15.91 -0.86
C LYS A 194 3.08 -14.54 -0.38
N LEU A 195 1.78 -14.43 -0.12
CA LEU A 195 1.17 -13.35 0.63
C LEU A 195 1.43 -13.60 2.12
N VAL A 196 2.08 -12.64 2.79
CA VAL A 196 2.38 -12.71 4.23
C VAL A 196 1.38 -11.85 5.00
N THR A 197 0.70 -12.45 5.96
CA THR A 197 -0.45 -11.86 6.65
C THR A 197 -0.59 -12.50 8.03
N LEU A 198 -0.33 -11.75 9.10
CA LEU A 198 -0.44 -12.26 10.48
C LEU A 198 -1.90 -12.29 10.97
N GLU A 199 -2.74 -11.41 10.41
CA GLU A 199 -4.15 -11.25 10.76
C GLU A 199 -5.05 -11.40 9.54
N ALA A 200 -6.21 -12.03 9.73
CA ALA A 200 -7.21 -12.25 8.69
C ALA A 200 -7.67 -10.92 8.09
N MET A 201 -7.44 -10.72 6.79
CA MET A 201 -7.84 -9.51 6.10
C MET A 201 -9.35 -9.48 5.84
N SER A 202 -9.94 -8.29 5.99
CA SER A 202 -11.28 -8.00 5.48
C SER A 202 -11.36 -8.20 3.96
N PHE A 203 -12.54 -8.48 3.41
CA PHE A 203 -12.73 -8.64 1.97
C PHE A 203 -12.20 -7.44 1.16
N SER A 204 -12.44 -6.21 1.62
CA SER A 204 -11.96 -5.00 0.94
C SER A 204 -10.45 -4.80 1.07
N SER A 205 -9.85 -5.17 2.20
CA SER A 205 -8.39 -5.19 2.38
C SER A 205 -7.72 -6.23 1.48
N PHE A 206 -8.29 -7.43 1.41
CA PHE A 206 -7.84 -8.49 0.50
C PHE A 206 -7.92 -8.02 -0.96
N GLN A 207 -9.08 -7.51 -1.39
CA GLN A 207 -9.25 -7.06 -2.79
C GLN A 207 -8.25 -5.96 -3.15
N ALA A 208 -8.09 -4.93 -2.33
CA ALA A 208 -7.10 -3.87 -2.58
C ALA A 208 -5.65 -4.39 -2.61
N GLN A 209 -5.32 -5.37 -1.77
CA GLN A 209 -4.01 -6.03 -1.77
C GLN A 209 -3.80 -6.85 -3.06
N ILE A 210 -4.81 -7.57 -3.51
CA ILE A 210 -4.76 -8.33 -4.77
C ILE A 210 -4.65 -7.39 -5.96
N ASP A 211 -5.50 -6.37 -6.07
CA ASP A 211 -5.50 -5.40 -7.16
C ASP A 211 -4.11 -4.76 -7.33
N SER A 212 -3.48 -4.38 -6.20
CA SER A 212 -2.11 -3.84 -6.16
C SER A 212 -1.05 -4.85 -6.64
N LEU A 213 -1.12 -6.11 -6.17
CA LEU A 213 -0.21 -7.17 -6.58
C LEU A 213 -0.37 -7.51 -8.08
N THR A 214 -1.60 -7.61 -8.56
CA THR A 214 -1.90 -7.96 -9.96
C THR A 214 -1.59 -6.82 -10.91
N ALA A 215 -1.84 -5.56 -10.53
CA ALA A 215 -1.41 -4.39 -11.31
C ALA A 215 0.13 -4.30 -11.41
N THR A 216 0.83 -4.67 -10.34
CA THR A 216 2.30 -4.77 -10.34
C THR A 216 2.78 -5.87 -11.30
N PHE A 217 2.15 -7.05 -11.26
CA PHE A 217 2.44 -8.15 -12.19
C PHE A 217 2.19 -7.78 -13.67
N ILE A 218 1.01 -7.23 -13.97
CA ILE A 218 0.59 -6.79 -15.31
C ILE A 218 1.51 -5.71 -15.88
N SER A 219 2.02 -4.80 -15.05
CA SER A 219 2.94 -3.75 -15.51
C SER A 219 4.38 -4.24 -15.66
N GLN A 220 4.88 -5.05 -14.72
CA GLN A 220 6.30 -5.48 -14.72
C GLN A 220 6.64 -6.55 -15.76
N THR A 221 5.70 -7.44 -16.10
CA THR A 221 5.94 -8.56 -17.02
C THR A 221 6.19 -8.08 -18.47
N PRO A 222 5.36 -7.22 -19.09
CA PRO A 222 5.66 -6.61 -20.39
C PRO A 222 6.91 -5.71 -20.34
N ASP A 223 7.12 -4.98 -19.24
CA ASP A 223 8.29 -4.12 -19.04
C ASP A 223 9.61 -4.89 -19.03
N LYS A 224 9.63 -6.08 -18.42
CA LYS A 224 10.78 -7.00 -18.42
C LYS A 224 11.05 -7.52 -19.82
N PHE A 225 10.02 -8.05 -20.48
CA PHE A 225 10.13 -8.52 -21.86
C PHE A 225 10.64 -7.43 -22.82
N ARG A 226 10.12 -6.20 -22.70
CA ARG A 226 10.58 -5.05 -23.50
C ARG A 226 12.06 -4.75 -23.27
N ARG A 227 12.54 -4.77 -22.02
CA ARG A 227 13.98 -4.59 -21.71
C ARG A 227 14.84 -5.68 -22.34
N ASP A 228 14.42 -6.94 -22.24
CA ASP A 228 15.15 -8.08 -22.81
C ASP A 228 15.21 -7.99 -24.35
N GLN A 229 14.09 -7.63 -25.00
CA GLN A 229 14.04 -7.38 -26.45
C GLN A 229 14.92 -6.19 -26.86
N SER A 230 14.86 -5.06 -26.14
CA SER A 230 15.72 -3.90 -26.41
C SER A 230 17.20 -4.24 -26.25
N PHE A 231 17.59 -5.04 -25.24
CA PHE A 231 18.97 -5.48 -25.05
C PHE A 231 19.46 -6.33 -26.24
N ILE A 232 18.68 -7.32 -26.67
CA ILE A 232 19.00 -8.13 -27.85
C ILE A 232 19.14 -7.24 -29.08
N TYR A 233 18.16 -6.37 -29.31
CA TYR A 233 18.09 -5.52 -30.49
C TYR A 233 19.26 -4.52 -30.59
N GLU A 234 19.55 -3.79 -29.52
CA GLU A 234 20.68 -2.85 -29.49
C GLU A 234 22.03 -3.59 -29.53
N THR A 235 22.11 -4.83 -29.04
CA THR A 235 23.29 -5.69 -29.24
C THR A 235 23.48 -6.04 -30.72
N PHE A 236 22.41 -6.35 -31.46
CA PHE A 236 22.49 -6.59 -32.92
C PHE A 236 22.91 -5.32 -33.69
N ARG A 237 22.39 -4.14 -33.31
CA ARG A 237 22.80 -2.83 -33.86
C ARG A 237 24.28 -2.55 -33.60
N ALA A 238 24.71 -2.60 -32.34
CA ALA A 238 26.07 -2.27 -31.92
C ALA A 238 27.14 -3.19 -32.53
N ASN A 239 26.84 -4.48 -32.66
CA ASN A 239 27.73 -5.47 -33.31
C ASN A 239 27.57 -5.51 -34.85
N GLN A 240 26.69 -4.67 -35.41
CA GLN A 240 26.52 -4.49 -36.85
C GLN A 240 26.28 -5.81 -37.63
N LEU A 241 25.58 -6.77 -37.02
CA LEU A 241 25.46 -8.13 -37.57
C LEU A 241 24.76 -8.16 -38.94
N LEU A 242 25.43 -8.75 -39.94
CA LEU A 242 24.87 -8.96 -41.29
C LEU A 242 23.62 -9.86 -41.22
N VAL A 243 22.49 -9.39 -41.79
CA VAL A 243 21.30 -10.23 -41.98
C VAL A 243 21.23 -10.82 -43.39
N VAL A 244 20.72 -12.05 -43.51
CA VAL A 244 20.72 -12.84 -44.76
C VAL A 244 20.14 -12.12 -45.99
N PRO A 245 19.04 -11.32 -45.91
CA PRO A 245 18.55 -10.56 -47.06
C PRO A 245 19.46 -9.42 -47.54
N GLY A 246 20.51 -9.08 -46.78
CA GLY A 246 21.40 -7.97 -47.05
C GLY A 246 20.72 -6.59 -46.96
N THR A 247 19.74 -6.43 -46.07
CA THR A 247 19.01 -5.17 -45.86
C THR A 247 19.83 -4.11 -45.14
N ASN A 248 20.73 -4.50 -44.23
CA ASN A 248 21.62 -3.59 -43.53
C ASN A 248 23.02 -3.46 -44.18
N TRP A 249 23.55 -4.57 -44.68
CA TRP A 249 24.86 -4.67 -45.30
C TRP A 249 24.78 -5.40 -46.63
N GLN A 250 25.63 -5.02 -47.57
CA GLN A 250 25.85 -5.71 -48.84
C GLN A 250 27.29 -6.21 -48.91
N LEU A 251 27.50 -7.39 -49.50
CA LEU A 251 28.82 -7.91 -49.81
C LEU A 251 29.26 -7.34 -51.17
N ALA A 252 30.33 -6.53 -51.15
CA ALA A 252 31.03 -6.12 -52.35
C ALA A 252 32.18 -7.09 -52.62
N PHE A 253 32.27 -7.53 -53.86
CA PHE A 253 33.37 -8.34 -54.37
C PHE A 253 34.20 -7.44 -55.29
N THR A 254 35.46 -7.19 -54.94
CA THR A 254 36.37 -6.46 -55.83
C THR A 254 37.46 -7.39 -56.34
N THR A 255 37.76 -7.28 -57.63
CA THR A 255 38.82 -8.04 -58.30
C THR A 255 40.12 -7.25 -58.23
N ALA A 256 41.07 -7.72 -57.42
CA ALA A 256 42.38 -7.09 -57.27
C ALA A 256 43.47 -8.03 -57.83
N ALA A 257 43.80 -7.84 -59.12
CA ALA A 257 44.81 -8.57 -59.92
C ALA A 257 44.66 -10.10 -59.96
N ASP A 258 44.84 -10.79 -58.83
CA ASP A 258 44.76 -12.26 -58.68
C ASP A 258 43.95 -12.71 -57.45
N ASN A 259 43.38 -11.78 -56.66
CA ASN A 259 42.60 -12.09 -55.46
C ASN A 259 41.19 -11.48 -55.48
N TYR A 260 40.23 -12.23 -54.93
CA TYR A 260 38.89 -11.73 -54.61
C TYR A 260 38.91 -11.10 -53.21
N LEU A 261 38.67 -9.79 -53.14
CA LEU A 261 38.50 -9.10 -51.86
C LEU A 261 37.01 -8.97 -51.57
N ILE A 262 36.57 -9.63 -50.49
CA ILE A 262 35.18 -9.56 -50.00
C ILE A 262 35.12 -8.48 -48.92
N ALA A 263 34.36 -7.42 -49.18
CA ALA A 263 34.14 -6.33 -48.24
C ALA A 263 32.65 -6.21 -47.89
N THR A 264 32.33 -6.00 -46.61
CA THR A 264 31.00 -5.56 -46.18
C THR A 264 30.89 -4.06 -46.36
N VAL A 265 29.95 -3.61 -47.20
CA VAL A 265 29.60 -2.20 -47.38
C VAL A 265 28.20 -1.92 -46.84
N PRO A 266 27.95 -0.76 -46.21
CA PRO A 266 26.62 -0.43 -45.70
C PRO A 266 25.61 -0.38 -46.84
N ARG A 267 24.37 -0.84 -46.62
CA ARG A 267 23.30 -0.61 -47.59
C ARG A 267 22.75 0.81 -47.40
N ASN A 268 22.85 1.62 -48.44
CA ASN A 268 22.26 2.95 -48.51
C ASN A 268 20.83 2.88 -49.08
N SER A 269 19.98 3.82 -48.68
CA SER A 269 18.64 3.97 -49.26
C SER A 269 18.74 4.48 -50.70
N PHE A 270 17.82 4.06 -51.58
CA PHE A 270 17.80 4.52 -52.96
C PHE A 270 17.46 6.02 -53.01
N GLY A 271 18.47 6.87 -53.22
CA GLY A 271 18.32 8.32 -53.44
C GLY A 271 18.79 9.23 -52.29
N ASN A 272 19.07 8.72 -51.09
CA ASN A 272 19.53 9.53 -49.95
C ASN A 272 20.82 8.98 -49.31
N ASN A 273 21.60 9.88 -48.69
CA ASN A 273 22.83 9.55 -47.94
C ASN A 273 22.60 8.80 -46.60
N TYR A 274 21.40 8.27 -46.39
CA TYR A 274 21.02 7.53 -45.19
C TYR A 274 21.30 6.03 -45.39
N SER A 275 21.98 5.44 -44.41
CA SER A 275 22.36 4.03 -44.38
C SER A 275 21.87 3.37 -43.10
N CYS A 276 21.83 2.03 -43.09
CA CYS A 276 21.52 1.25 -41.89
C CYS A 276 22.54 1.35 -40.74
N ILE A 277 23.56 2.20 -40.85
CA ILE A 277 24.56 2.47 -39.79
C ILE A 277 24.43 3.90 -39.31
N THR A 278 24.26 4.84 -40.26
CA THR A 278 24.21 6.28 -39.97
C THR A 278 22.81 6.78 -39.63
N SER A 279 21.76 5.99 -39.90
CA SER A 279 20.36 6.48 -39.90
C SER A 279 19.35 5.34 -39.72
N LEU A 280 19.57 4.52 -38.68
CA LEU A 280 18.79 3.31 -38.39
C LEU A 280 17.26 3.51 -38.44
N ASP A 281 16.76 4.54 -37.76
CA ASP A 281 15.30 4.78 -37.65
C ASP A 281 14.70 5.39 -38.93
N SER A 282 15.53 6.03 -39.76
CA SER A 282 15.11 6.65 -41.04
C SER A 282 15.13 5.68 -42.21
N PHE A 283 15.69 4.48 -42.06
CA PHE A 283 15.70 3.45 -43.10
C PHE A 283 14.49 2.53 -42.93
N SER A 284 13.30 3.08 -43.18
CA SER A 284 12.07 2.31 -43.30
C SER A 284 11.37 2.65 -44.62
N ARG A 285 10.78 1.64 -45.26
CA ARG A 285 10.03 1.80 -46.51
C ARG A 285 8.88 0.77 -46.58
N PRO A 286 7.84 1.02 -47.37
CA PRO A 286 6.89 -0.04 -47.74
C PRO A 286 7.63 -1.25 -48.33
N LEU A 287 7.16 -2.45 -48.01
CA LEU A 287 7.64 -3.68 -48.64
C LEU A 287 6.96 -3.83 -50.02
N TYR A 288 7.80 -4.00 -51.04
CA TYR A 288 7.36 -4.10 -52.43
C TYR A 288 7.52 -5.53 -52.90
N ILE A 289 6.51 -6.06 -53.59
CA ILE A 289 6.66 -7.33 -54.30
C ILE A 289 6.52 -7.06 -55.79
N ASP A 290 7.64 -7.23 -56.50
CA ASP A 290 7.65 -7.30 -57.95
C ASP A 290 7.23 -8.70 -58.39
N ALA A 291 6.25 -8.77 -59.29
CA ALA A 291 5.90 -9.95 -60.03
C ALA A 291 5.66 -9.56 -61.49
N ASN A 292 6.49 -10.08 -62.40
CA ASN A 292 6.40 -9.84 -63.84
C ASN A 292 6.31 -8.35 -64.21
N TYR A 293 7.17 -7.51 -63.61
CA TYR A 293 7.24 -6.05 -63.81
C TYR A 293 6.05 -5.27 -63.24
N ASN A 294 5.19 -5.89 -62.43
CA ASN A 294 4.10 -5.21 -61.73
C ASN A 294 4.39 -5.15 -60.22
N THR A 295 4.85 -4.01 -59.75
CA THR A 295 5.22 -3.78 -58.35
C THR A 295 3.98 -3.52 -57.49
N THR A 296 3.64 -4.47 -56.62
CA THR A 296 2.57 -4.33 -55.64
C THR A 296 3.15 -3.88 -54.29
N VAL A 297 2.57 -2.83 -53.70
CA VAL A 297 2.87 -2.41 -52.32
C VAL A 297 1.99 -3.22 -51.36
N LEU A 298 2.57 -3.78 -50.31
CA LEU A 298 1.79 -4.42 -49.25
C LEU A 298 1.32 -3.39 -48.22
N SER A 299 0.00 -3.26 -48.08
CA SER A 299 -0.62 -2.41 -47.05
C SER A 299 -0.16 -2.82 -45.66
N GLY A 300 0.37 -1.86 -44.89
CA GLY A 300 0.81 -2.09 -43.53
C GLY A 300 2.15 -2.81 -43.35
N VAL A 301 2.81 -3.28 -44.41
CA VAL A 301 4.06 -4.07 -44.27
C VAL A 301 5.30 -3.22 -44.60
N VAL A 302 6.24 -3.16 -43.67
CA VAL A 302 7.43 -2.31 -43.71
C VAL A 302 8.70 -3.14 -43.84
N ALA A 303 9.57 -2.78 -44.79
CA ALA A 303 10.94 -3.23 -44.86
C ALA A 303 11.86 -2.23 -44.14
N SER A 304 12.78 -2.73 -43.31
CA SER A 304 13.75 -1.95 -42.53
C SER A 304 15.11 -2.66 -42.48
N CYS A 305 16.10 -2.07 -41.82
CA CYS A 305 17.46 -2.59 -41.69
C CYS A 305 17.51 -4.01 -41.13
N LEU A 306 16.84 -4.23 -40.00
CA LEU A 306 16.70 -5.54 -39.37
C LEU A 306 15.25 -6.05 -39.54
N PRO A 307 15.04 -7.37 -39.73
CA PRO A 307 13.69 -7.92 -39.90
C PRO A 307 12.76 -7.62 -38.72
N ILE A 308 13.30 -7.58 -37.48
CA ILE A 308 12.54 -7.23 -36.27
C ILE A 308 11.98 -5.79 -36.32
N ASP A 309 12.70 -4.85 -36.93
CA ASP A 309 12.22 -3.47 -37.11
C ASP A 309 11.11 -3.41 -38.13
N GLY A 310 11.27 -4.13 -39.24
CA GLY A 310 10.22 -4.26 -40.23
C GLY A 310 8.95 -4.85 -39.62
N VAL A 311 9.06 -5.88 -38.78
CA VAL A 311 7.91 -6.40 -38.00
C VAL A 311 7.33 -5.32 -37.08
N ARG A 312 8.13 -4.70 -36.21
CA ARG A 312 7.62 -3.73 -35.22
C ARG A 312 7.00 -2.48 -35.83
N LEU A 313 7.51 -2.03 -36.99
CA LEU A 313 6.99 -0.89 -37.75
C LEU A 313 5.82 -1.26 -38.70
N SER A 314 5.53 -2.55 -38.88
CA SER A 314 4.37 -3.01 -39.65
C SER A 314 3.09 -2.96 -38.82
N THR A 315 1.94 -2.96 -39.50
CA THR A 315 0.59 -3.13 -38.94
C THR A 315 0.03 -4.50 -39.34
N LEU A 316 -1.20 -4.80 -38.89
CA LEU A 316 -1.90 -6.04 -39.23
C LEU A 316 -2.87 -5.89 -40.41
N GLU A 317 -2.87 -4.77 -41.15
CA GLU A 317 -3.85 -4.49 -42.21
C GLU A 317 -3.95 -5.61 -43.26
N CYS A 318 -2.81 -6.07 -43.80
CA CYS A 318 -2.77 -7.17 -44.76
C CYS A 318 -3.23 -8.54 -44.18
N PHE A 319 -3.17 -8.72 -42.85
CA PHE A 319 -3.54 -9.97 -42.19
C PHE A 319 -5.06 -10.18 -42.13
N PHE A 320 -5.84 -9.08 -42.18
CA PHE A 320 -7.30 -9.11 -42.28
C PHE A 320 -7.80 -9.02 -43.74
N ASP A 321 -7.01 -8.48 -44.67
CA ASP A 321 -7.39 -8.35 -46.09
C ASP A 321 -7.11 -9.62 -46.91
N SER A 322 -8.18 -10.34 -47.24
CA SER A 322 -8.14 -11.51 -48.13
C SER A 322 -7.53 -11.21 -49.51
N LYS A 323 -7.66 -9.99 -50.04
CA LYS A 323 -7.07 -9.61 -51.32
C LYS A 323 -5.56 -9.46 -51.22
N CYS A 324 -5.05 -8.85 -50.14
CA CYS A 324 -3.61 -8.78 -49.85
C CYS A 324 -2.99 -10.19 -49.74
N ILE A 325 -3.67 -11.10 -49.03
CA ILE A 325 -3.24 -12.49 -48.86
C ILE A 325 -3.25 -13.28 -50.19
N LEU A 326 -4.29 -13.10 -51.02
CA LEU A 326 -4.36 -13.75 -52.34
C LEU A 326 -3.27 -13.24 -53.29
N ASN A 327 -2.96 -11.94 -53.26
CA ASN A 327 -1.84 -11.38 -54.02
C ASN A 327 -0.51 -12.01 -53.56
N LEU A 328 -0.24 -12.04 -52.25
CA LEU A 328 0.96 -12.68 -51.68
C LEU A 328 1.12 -14.14 -52.12
N THR A 329 0.04 -14.92 -51.99
CA THR A 329 0.07 -16.36 -52.27
C THR A 329 0.22 -16.66 -53.76
N SER A 330 -0.39 -15.87 -54.64
CA SER A 330 -0.22 -16.02 -56.09
C SER A 330 1.24 -15.80 -56.54
N ILE A 331 1.93 -14.79 -55.99
CA ILE A 331 3.31 -14.49 -56.37
C ILE A 331 4.27 -15.60 -55.89
N ALA A 332 4.09 -16.09 -54.66
CA ALA A 332 4.87 -17.21 -54.14
C ALA A 332 4.56 -18.55 -54.86
N SER A 333 3.33 -18.74 -55.35
CA SER A 333 2.90 -19.97 -56.05
C SER A 333 3.71 -20.27 -57.30
N THR A 334 4.28 -19.23 -57.94
CA THR A 334 5.16 -19.38 -59.10
C THR A 334 6.42 -20.21 -58.85
N ARG A 335 6.75 -20.53 -57.58
CA ARG A 335 8.02 -21.17 -57.16
C ARG A 335 7.84 -22.45 -56.35
N THR A 336 6.60 -22.85 -56.09
CA THR A 336 6.26 -24.00 -55.24
C THR A 336 5.16 -24.83 -55.88
N THR A 337 5.32 -26.15 -55.87
CA THR A 337 4.33 -27.08 -56.44
C THR A 337 3.10 -27.30 -55.56
N THR A 338 3.07 -26.71 -54.37
CA THR A 338 2.01 -26.83 -53.36
C THR A 338 1.57 -25.44 -52.94
N ILE A 339 0.37 -25.03 -53.33
CA ILE A 339 -0.22 -23.74 -52.94
C ILE A 339 -0.62 -23.81 -51.46
N TRP A 340 -0.18 -22.85 -50.67
CA TRP A 340 -0.59 -22.69 -49.28
C TRP A 340 -1.13 -21.26 -49.10
N ILE A 341 -2.31 -21.13 -48.50
CA ILE A 341 -3.02 -19.86 -48.32
C ILE A 341 -3.37 -19.73 -46.84
N PRO A 342 -2.83 -18.74 -46.11
CA PRO A 342 -3.21 -18.50 -44.72
C PRO A 342 -4.66 -18.01 -44.67
N LYS A 343 -5.41 -18.43 -43.66
CA LYS A 343 -6.72 -17.84 -43.38
C LYS A 343 -6.53 -16.39 -42.89
N PRO A 344 -7.29 -15.43 -43.42
CA PRO A 344 -7.32 -14.08 -42.87
C PRO A 344 -7.71 -14.10 -41.39
N LEU A 345 -7.18 -13.16 -40.61
CA LEU A 345 -7.60 -12.95 -39.23
C LEU A 345 -9.08 -12.54 -39.17
N ASN A 346 -9.77 -12.94 -38.11
CA ASN A 346 -11.20 -12.70 -37.98
C ASN A 346 -11.45 -11.33 -37.34
N ALA A 347 -11.94 -10.37 -38.15
CA ALA A 347 -12.31 -9.03 -37.69
C ALA A 347 -13.52 -8.99 -36.74
N SER A 348 -14.27 -10.10 -36.60
CA SER A 348 -15.37 -10.22 -35.63
C SER A 348 -14.91 -10.70 -34.24
N THR A 349 -13.66 -11.14 -34.10
CA THR A 349 -13.10 -11.51 -32.79
C THR A 349 -12.80 -10.23 -32.00
N PRO A 350 -13.29 -10.08 -30.75
CA PRO A 350 -12.98 -8.91 -29.93
C PRO A 350 -11.47 -8.78 -29.67
N SER A 351 -10.92 -7.62 -29.99
CA SER A 351 -9.52 -7.25 -29.78
C SER A 351 -9.44 -5.83 -29.24
N ASN A 352 -8.44 -5.56 -28.39
CA ASN A 352 -8.10 -4.21 -27.94
C ASN A 352 -7.30 -3.43 -29.00
N TYR A 353 -6.84 -4.11 -30.05
CA TYR A 353 -5.96 -3.55 -31.08
C TYR A 353 -6.69 -3.44 -32.42
N SER A 354 -6.60 -2.27 -33.05
CA SER A 354 -7.10 -2.08 -34.41
C SER A 354 -6.12 -2.68 -35.44
N SER A 355 -6.60 -3.01 -36.64
CA SER A 355 -5.76 -3.55 -37.72
C SER A 355 -4.60 -2.64 -38.13
N ASN A 356 -4.77 -1.32 -38.00
CA ASN A 356 -3.73 -0.31 -38.25
C ASN A 356 -2.83 -0.03 -37.03
N THR A 357 -2.97 -0.75 -35.92
CA THR A 357 -2.02 -0.66 -34.80
C THR A 357 -0.68 -1.27 -35.20
N LEU A 358 0.42 -0.60 -34.84
CA LEU A 358 1.78 -1.12 -35.03
C LEU A 358 1.97 -2.42 -34.25
N ILE A 359 2.50 -3.45 -34.89
CA ILE A 359 2.84 -4.73 -34.25
C ILE A 359 3.83 -4.51 -33.10
N GLY A 360 4.68 -3.47 -33.16
CA GLY A 360 5.52 -3.05 -32.03
C GLY A 360 4.75 -2.80 -30.73
N ASN A 361 3.55 -2.21 -30.80
CA ASN A 361 2.70 -1.96 -29.62
C ASN A 361 2.12 -3.27 -29.06
N LEU A 362 1.79 -4.23 -29.93
CA LEU A 362 1.36 -5.57 -29.52
C LEU A 362 2.53 -6.30 -28.85
N VAL A 363 3.73 -6.29 -29.44
CA VAL A 363 4.96 -6.89 -28.88
C VAL A 363 5.29 -6.29 -27.50
N ASP A 364 5.20 -4.97 -27.35
CA ASP A 364 5.46 -4.28 -26.08
C ASP A 364 4.42 -4.58 -24.99
N SER A 365 3.27 -5.12 -25.41
CA SER A 365 2.18 -5.60 -24.54
C SER A 365 2.11 -7.14 -24.48
N LEU A 366 3.17 -7.84 -24.88
CA LEU A 366 3.26 -9.32 -24.92
C LEU A 366 2.16 -10.00 -25.77
N PHE A 367 1.58 -9.28 -26.73
CA PHE A 367 0.38 -9.65 -27.48
C PHE A 367 -0.85 -9.93 -26.62
N VAL A 368 -0.90 -9.50 -25.35
CA VAL A 368 -2.01 -9.80 -24.45
C VAL A 368 -3.25 -8.95 -24.78
N GLU A 369 -4.38 -9.62 -24.92
CA GLU A 369 -5.72 -9.02 -25.07
C GLU A 369 -6.45 -8.93 -23.73
N ASP A 370 -6.27 -9.92 -22.87
CA ASP A 370 -6.81 -9.97 -21.52
C ASP A 370 -5.89 -10.86 -20.66
N TRP A 371 -5.74 -10.54 -19.38
CA TRP A 371 -4.95 -11.34 -18.44
C TRP A 371 -5.77 -12.43 -17.74
N GLY A 372 -7.10 -12.35 -17.78
CA GLY A 372 -7.99 -13.38 -17.23
C GLY A 372 -7.72 -13.68 -15.75
N ILE A 373 -7.51 -12.64 -14.95
CA ILE A 373 -7.17 -12.79 -13.53
C ILE A 373 -8.44 -12.93 -12.70
N VAL A 374 -8.51 -13.99 -11.89
CA VAL A 374 -9.62 -14.29 -10.99
C VAL A 374 -9.09 -14.51 -9.58
N SER A 375 -9.69 -13.85 -8.59
CA SER A 375 -9.36 -14.03 -7.17
C SER A 375 -10.48 -14.73 -6.39
N ASN A 376 -10.14 -15.47 -5.34
CA ASN A 376 -11.09 -16.16 -4.47
C ASN A 376 -10.79 -15.88 -2.99
N TYR A 377 -11.55 -14.94 -2.42
CA TYR A 377 -11.45 -14.58 -0.99
C TYR A 377 -11.76 -15.76 -0.04
N SER A 378 -12.65 -16.68 -0.44
CA SER A 378 -13.01 -17.82 0.43
C SER A 378 -11.87 -18.84 0.51
N SER A 379 -11.15 -19.07 -0.60
CA SER A 379 -9.91 -19.86 -0.59
C SER A 379 -8.83 -19.21 0.28
N TYR A 380 -8.64 -17.89 0.16
CA TYR A 380 -7.74 -17.12 1.03
C TYR A 380 -8.12 -17.26 2.52
N PHE A 381 -9.39 -17.02 2.87
CA PHE A 381 -9.85 -17.05 4.26
C PHE A 381 -9.70 -18.46 4.87
N THR A 382 -10.06 -19.50 4.11
CA THR A 382 -9.89 -20.90 4.50
C THR A 382 -8.42 -21.27 4.70
N SER A 383 -7.50 -20.63 3.98
CA SER A 383 -6.05 -20.85 4.11
C SER A 383 -5.42 -20.07 5.26
N CYS A 384 -5.88 -18.85 5.54
CA CYS A 384 -5.50 -18.11 6.74
C CYS A 384 -5.98 -18.84 8.00
N ALA A 385 -7.20 -19.40 7.96
CA ALA A 385 -7.86 -20.15 9.03
C ALA A 385 -7.63 -19.49 10.41
N PRO A 386 -8.30 -18.36 10.71
CA PRO A 386 -8.06 -17.62 11.94
C PRO A 386 -8.36 -18.47 13.17
N TYR A 387 -7.41 -18.61 14.08
CA TYR A 387 -7.56 -19.48 15.25
C TYR A 387 -8.19 -18.75 16.45
N SER A 388 -7.95 -17.45 16.56
CA SER A 388 -8.58 -16.57 17.54
C SER A 388 -8.84 -15.19 16.95
N CYS A 389 -10.01 -14.63 17.28
CA CYS A 389 -10.35 -13.23 17.08
C CYS A 389 -10.61 -12.59 18.43
N THR A 390 -9.98 -11.47 18.71
CA THR A 390 -10.26 -10.63 19.88
C THR A 390 -10.83 -9.30 19.42
N TYR A 391 -11.81 -8.78 20.15
CA TYR A 391 -12.30 -7.41 19.94
C TYR A 391 -12.58 -6.73 21.27
N GLN A 392 -12.49 -5.40 21.28
CA GLN A 392 -12.77 -4.58 22.46
C GLN A 392 -14.05 -3.78 22.27
N TYR A 393 -14.89 -3.77 23.30
CA TYR A 393 -16.02 -2.85 23.39
C TYR A 393 -15.95 -2.08 24.73
N ILE A 394 -16.54 -0.88 24.72
CA ILE A 394 -16.66 -0.06 25.92
C ILE A 394 -17.96 -0.44 26.61
N ASP A 395 -17.87 -0.92 27.84
CA ASP A 395 -19.03 -1.16 28.70
C ASP A 395 -19.14 -0.08 29.79
N HIS A 396 -20.37 0.17 30.22
CA HIS A 396 -20.65 1.05 31.34
C HIS A 396 -20.69 0.24 32.64
N ASN A 397 -20.14 0.83 33.71
CA ASN A 397 -20.15 0.21 35.03
C ASN A 397 -21.58 -0.21 35.44
N THR A 398 -21.81 -1.52 35.53
CA THR A 398 -23.11 -2.08 35.90
C THR A 398 -23.55 -1.56 37.26
N ILE A 399 -24.86 -1.36 37.47
CA ILE A 399 -25.43 -0.87 38.74
C ILE A 399 -24.89 -1.66 39.95
N LEU A 400 -24.68 -2.98 39.80
CA LEU A 400 -24.13 -3.85 40.83
C LEU A 400 -22.69 -3.47 41.22
N TYR A 401 -21.82 -3.12 40.25
CA TYR A 401 -20.45 -2.65 40.50
C TYR A 401 -20.44 -1.30 41.25
N ILE A 402 -21.36 -0.40 40.90
CA ILE A 402 -21.54 0.89 41.59
C ILE A 402 -21.95 0.64 43.05
N ILE A 403 -22.96 -0.21 43.28
CA ILE A 403 -23.44 -0.56 44.64
C ILE A 403 -22.32 -1.20 45.47
N THR A 404 -21.59 -2.20 44.94
CA THR A 404 -20.51 -2.85 45.67
C THR A 404 -19.36 -1.90 46.00
N THR A 405 -19.06 -0.94 45.11
CA THR A 405 -18.02 0.07 45.32
C THR A 405 -18.43 1.05 46.43
N VAL A 406 -19.68 1.52 46.44
CA VAL A 406 -20.22 2.40 47.49
C VAL A 406 -20.26 1.69 48.85
N LEU A 407 -20.71 0.43 48.89
CA LEU A 407 -20.71 -0.37 50.12
C LEU A 407 -19.30 -0.64 50.64
N GLY A 408 -18.35 -0.97 49.76
CA GLY A 408 -16.94 -1.15 50.11
C GLY A 408 -16.31 0.13 50.69
N LEU A 409 -16.62 1.29 50.10
CA LEU A 409 -16.14 2.59 50.57
C LEU A 409 -16.72 2.94 51.95
N TYR A 410 -18.02 2.72 52.15
CA TYR A 410 -18.70 2.97 53.44
C TYR A 410 -18.18 2.03 54.55
N GLY A 411 -17.99 0.75 54.23
CA GLY A 411 -17.41 -0.24 55.13
C GLY A 411 -15.98 0.14 55.54
N GLY A 412 -15.11 0.44 54.57
CA GLY A 412 -13.73 0.87 54.83
C GLY A 412 -13.65 2.14 55.68
N LEU A 413 -14.45 3.15 55.36
CA LEU A 413 -14.52 4.39 56.13
C LEU A 413 -14.96 4.16 57.58
N THR A 414 -15.97 3.31 57.80
CA THR A 414 -16.50 3.00 59.13
C THR A 414 -15.47 2.28 60.02
N VAL A 415 -14.68 1.37 59.44
CA VAL A 415 -13.60 0.66 60.14
C VAL A 415 -12.45 1.61 60.50
N ILE A 416 -12.02 2.46 59.55
CA ILE A 416 -10.97 3.46 59.79
C ILE A 416 -11.40 4.46 60.87
N LEU A 417 -12.64 4.95 60.81
CA LEU A 417 -13.18 5.88 61.81
C LEU A 417 -13.21 5.26 63.21
N HIS A 418 -13.65 4.01 63.35
CA HIS A 418 -13.60 3.29 64.63
C HIS A 418 -12.16 3.16 65.16
N PHE A 419 -11.20 2.83 64.30
CA PHE A 419 -9.80 2.72 64.70
C PHE A 419 -9.23 4.06 65.17
N ILE A 420 -9.54 5.16 64.48
CA ILE A 420 -9.14 6.53 64.86
C ILE A 420 -9.78 6.95 66.18
N VAL A 421 -11.09 6.74 66.36
CA VAL A 421 -11.80 7.08 67.61
C VAL A 421 -11.25 6.27 68.78
N TRP A 422 -11.00 4.97 68.61
CA TRP A 422 -10.40 4.12 69.64
C TRP A 422 -8.97 4.54 69.99
N ARG A 423 -8.13 4.84 68.99
CA ARG A 423 -6.77 5.37 69.19
C ARG A 423 -6.80 6.72 69.90
N GLY A 424 -7.66 7.63 69.47
CA GLY A 424 -7.85 8.97 70.02
C GLY A 424 -8.31 8.94 71.48
N TRP A 425 -9.33 8.12 71.79
CA TRP A 425 -9.80 7.92 73.16
C TRP A 425 -8.71 7.33 74.05
N ARG A 426 -7.94 6.36 73.56
CA ARG A 426 -6.80 5.76 74.29
C ARG A 426 -5.67 6.78 74.55
N MET A 427 -5.45 7.74 73.65
CA MET A 427 -4.53 8.87 73.85
C MET A 427 -5.09 9.87 74.87
N TYR A 428 -6.34 10.29 74.73
CA TYR A 428 -7.04 11.18 75.67
C TYR A 428 -7.01 10.64 77.11
N ARG A 429 -7.27 9.33 77.28
CA ARG A 429 -7.20 8.65 78.58
C ARG A 429 -5.80 8.64 79.19
N LYS A 430 -4.74 8.54 78.37
CA LYS A 430 -3.35 8.69 78.82
C LYS A 430 -3.05 10.12 79.27
N ILE A 431 -3.47 11.13 78.50
CA ILE A 431 -3.23 12.54 78.81
C ILE A 431 -3.91 12.94 80.13
N ILE A 432 -5.16 12.55 80.36
CA ILE A 432 -5.85 12.82 81.63
C ILE A 432 -5.20 12.06 82.80
N GLY A 433 -4.76 10.82 82.60
CA GLY A 433 -4.01 10.06 83.61
C GLY A 433 -2.70 10.76 84.02
N SER A 434 -1.99 11.37 83.08
CA SER A 434 -0.78 12.16 83.38
C SER A 434 -1.08 13.47 84.13
N ILE A 435 -2.23 14.10 83.89
CA ILE A 435 -2.62 15.36 84.57
C ILE A 435 -2.99 15.11 86.04
N GLN A 436 -3.67 14.01 86.38
CA GLN A 436 -4.08 13.72 87.77
C GLN A 436 -2.92 13.35 88.70
N ILE A 437 -1.76 12.93 88.16
CA ILE A 437 -0.57 12.59 88.97
C ILE A 437 0.19 13.86 89.40
N ALA A 438 0.06 14.97 88.67
CA ALA A 438 0.76 16.22 88.99
C ALA A 438 0.17 17.01 90.18
N THR A 439 -1.06 16.70 90.62
CA THR A 439 -1.82 17.52 91.60
C THR A 439 -1.95 16.90 93.00
N ARG A 440 -1.16 15.87 93.35
CA ARG A 440 -1.36 15.12 94.61
C ARG A 440 -0.11 14.87 95.47
N SER A 441 0.87 15.77 95.46
CA SER A 441 2.09 15.63 96.28
C SER A 441 2.55 16.90 97.02
N THR A 442 1.62 17.65 97.65
CA THR A 442 1.96 18.68 98.67
C THR A 442 0.78 18.98 99.61
N SER A 443 0.72 18.29 100.76
CA SER A 443 0.01 18.77 101.96
C SER A 443 0.49 18.01 103.21
N THR A 444 0.72 18.75 104.30
CA THR A 444 1.50 18.35 105.49
C THR A 444 0.67 17.70 106.61
N GLN A 445 1.33 16.93 107.48
CA GLN A 445 0.75 16.43 108.74
C GLN A 445 1.09 17.33 109.94
N VAL A 446 0.18 17.37 110.94
CA VAL A 446 0.36 17.91 112.30
C VAL A 446 -0.29 16.94 113.30
N VAL A 447 0.26 16.86 114.53
CA VAL A 447 0.04 15.84 115.57
C VAL A 447 0.22 16.53 116.95
N PRO A 448 -0.27 16.05 118.12
CA PRO A 448 -1.45 15.22 118.49
C PRO A 448 -2.37 15.94 119.54
N PHE A 449 -3.37 15.23 120.12
CA PHE A 449 -3.57 15.18 121.59
C PHE A 449 -4.44 13.97 122.01
N GLN A 450 -4.20 13.41 123.20
CA GLN A 450 -5.00 12.35 123.87
C GLN A 450 -5.64 12.91 125.17
N PRO A 451 -6.67 12.25 125.72
CA PRO A 451 -6.41 11.43 126.92
C PRO A 451 -7.20 10.10 127.01
N THR A 452 -6.74 9.25 127.92
CA THR A 452 -7.25 7.91 128.29
C THR A 452 -8.26 7.95 129.44
N ILE A 453 -9.08 6.89 129.58
CA ILE A 453 -9.77 6.51 130.83
C ILE A 453 -9.64 4.98 131.02
N TYR A 454 -9.39 4.59 132.27
CA TYR A 454 -9.28 3.20 132.76
C TYR A 454 -10.65 2.69 133.25
N ILE A 455 -10.99 1.43 132.96
CA ILE A 455 -11.51 0.47 133.95
C ILE A 455 -10.93 -0.91 133.53
N GLU A 456 -10.39 -1.75 134.42
CA GLU A 456 -10.08 -1.52 135.85
C GLU A 456 -8.60 -1.18 136.02
#